data_AF-A0A2G5U0P0-F1
#
_entry.id   AF-A0A2G5U0P0-F1
#
_cell.length_a   1.000
_cell.length_b   1.000
_cell.length_c   1.000
_cell.angle_alpha   90.00
_cell.angle_beta   90.00
_cell.angle_gamma   90.00
#
_symmetry.space_group_name_H-M   'P 1'
#
loop_
_entity.id
_entity.type
_entity.pdbx_description
1 polymer ?
#
loop_
_entity_poly.entity_id
_entity_poly.type
_entity_poly.pdbx_seq_one_letter_code
_entity_poly.pdbx_strand_id
1 'polypeptide(L)'
;MFSWKLLLVVFFFQAMMVSAEEELSAEEELMYPAFMTHPQANATLVYQTLSLYESKTQNLFTFDMKDRPEGYRSLTWFNPCYKEFYATNSTFVLFWIFDNDQVCKCEAVSRRLEAGPLRFPIENLMRVERLGVRCPANTAKTSG
;
A
#
# COMPACT_ATOMS: atom_id res chain seq x y z
N MET A 1 -41.17 -1.36 -39.78
CA MET A 1 -40.19 -2.45 -40.01
C MET A 1 -39.02 -2.25 -39.05
N PHE A 2 -39.08 -2.85 -37.87
CA PHE A 2 -38.01 -2.76 -36.86
C PHE A 2 -36.89 -3.72 -37.25
N SER A 3 -35.70 -3.17 -37.49
CA SER A 3 -34.55 -3.91 -38.02
C SER A 3 -33.91 -4.75 -36.92
N TRP A 4 -34.24 -6.05 -36.90
CA TRP A 4 -33.63 -7.12 -36.09
C TRP A 4 -32.09 -7.01 -36.00
N LYS A 5 -31.44 -6.52 -37.06
CA LYS A 5 -29.98 -6.41 -37.14
C LYS A 5 -29.37 -5.43 -36.12
N LEU A 6 -30.13 -4.43 -35.65
CA LEU A 6 -29.64 -3.48 -34.66
C LEU A 6 -29.66 -4.06 -33.23
N LEU A 7 -30.61 -4.98 -32.95
CA LEU A 7 -30.76 -5.62 -31.64
C LEU A 7 -29.62 -6.59 -31.32
N LEU A 8 -29.09 -7.28 -32.33
CA LEU A 8 -27.95 -8.19 -32.15
C LEU A 8 -26.63 -7.45 -31.83
N VAL A 9 -26.42 -6.26 -32.40
CA VAL A 9 -25.20 -5.47 -32.12
C VAL A 9 -25.19 -4.94 -30.69
N VAL A 10 -26.34 -4.49 -30.19
CA VAL A 10 -26.47 -4.02 -28.79
C VAL A 10 -26.27 -5.18 -27.80
N PHE A 11 -26.80 -6.38 -28.09
CA PHE A 11 -26.57 -7.56 -27.26
C PHE A 11 -25.11 -8.03 -27.27
N PHE A 12 -24.41 -7.95 -28.41
CA PHE A 12 -22.99 -8.26 -28.49
C PHE A 12 -22.11 -7.27 -27.71
N PHE A 13 -22.43 -5.97 -27.75
CA PHE A 13 -21.69 -4.97 -26.97
C PHE A 13 -21.94 -5.08 -25.46
N GLN A 14 -23.17 -5.41 -25.03
CA GLN A 14 -23.46 -5.65 -23.62
C GLN A 14 -22.83 -6.95 -23.10
N ALA A 15 -22.77 -8.01 -23.91
CA ALA A 15 -22.06 -9.24 -23.54
C ALA A 15 -20.54 -9.04 -23.41
N MET A 16 -19.92 -8.23 -24.29
CA MET A 16 -18.49 -7.92 -24.16
C MET A 16 -18.15 -7.04 -22.95
N MET A 17 -19.04 -6.13 -22.52
CA MET A 17 -18.79 -5.33 -21.31
C MET A 17 -19.03 -6.11 -20.02
N VAL A 18 -19.95 -7.09 -20.01
CA VAL A 18 -20.20 -7.94 -18.83
C VAL A 18 -19.08 -8.96 -18.61
N SER A 19 -18.36 -9.39 -19.65
CA SER A 19 -17.22 -10.31 -19.49
C SER A 19 -15.92 -9.65 -19.01
N ALA A 20 -15.89 -8.33 -18.82
CA ALA A 20 -14.69 -7.62 -18.36
C ALA A 20 -14.61 -7.41 -16.83
N GLU A 21 -15.67 -7.72 -16.09
CA GLU A 21 -15.73 -7.53 -14.63
C GLU A 21 -15.50 -8.82 -13.83
N GLU A 22 -15.37 -9.97 -14.49
CA GLU A 22 -15.30 -11.29 -13.83
C GLU A 22 -13.89 -11.94 -13.93
N GLU A 23 -12.85 -11.21 -13.53
CA GLU A 23 -11.53 -11.81 -13.19
C GLU A 23 -10.89 -11.22 -11.91
N LEU A 24 -11.62 -10.47 -11.08
CA LEU A 24 -11.08 -10.00 -9.78
C LEU A 24 -11.33 -11.00 -8.64
N SER A 25 -11.10 -12.29 -8.92
CA SER A 25 -11.01 -13.36 -7.91
C SER A 25 -9.64 -14.05 -7.96
N ALA A 26 -8.67 -13.48 -8.69
CA ALA A 26 -7.27 -13.86 -8.51
C ALA A 26 -6.88 -13.54 -7.06
N GLU A 27 -6.63 -14.58 -6.29
CA GLU A 27 -6.06 -14.55 -4.94
C GLU A 27 -4.83 -13.63 -4.96
N GLU A 28 -5.03 -12.37 -4.60
CA GLU A 28 -3.99 -11.36 -4.73
C GLU A 28 -2.84 -11.74 -3.81
N GLU A 29 -1.66 -11.98 -4.39
CA GLU A 29 -0.50 -12.44 -3.63
C GLU A 29 -0.21 -11.50 -2.45
N LEU A 30 0.01 -12.10 -1.30
CA LEU A 30 0.23 -11.43 -0.04
C LEU A 30 1.67 -10.90 -0.03
N MET A 31 1.86 -9.63 -0.35
CA MET A 31 3.20 -9.03 -0.46
C MET A 31 3.76 -8.61 0.90
N TYR A 32 2.88 -8.35 1.87
CA TYR A 32 3.22 -7.94 3.23
C TYR A 32 4.32 -8.75 3.96
N PRO A 33 4.40 -10.10 3.84
CA PRO A 33 5.44 -10.88 4.51
C PRO A 33 6.87 -10.59 4.02
N ALA A 34 7.02 -10.04 2.80
CA ALA A 34 8.31 -9.64 2.23
C ALA A 34 8.82 -8.28 2.76
N PHE A 35 7.99 -7.58 3.55
CA PHE A 35 8.31 -6.29 4.14
C PHE A 35 8.41 -6.40 5.67
N MET A 36 9.48 -5.81 6.20
CA MET A 36 9.70 -5.66 7.63
C MET A 36 9.56 -4.20 8.05
N THR A 37 9.05 -3.98 9.26
CA THR A 37 9.08 -2.66 9.89
C THR A 37 10.53 -2.25 10.12
N HIS A 38 10.91 -1.09 9.59
CA HIS A 38 12.21 -0.49 9.90
C HIS A 38 12.19 -0.04 11.37
N PRO A 39 13.07 -0.57 12.23
CA PRO A 39 13.01 -0.29 13.66
C PRO A 39 13.16 1.21 13.94
N GLN A 40 12.23 1.76 14.72
CA GLN A 40 12.20 3.17 15.08
C GLN A 40 12.62 3.32 16.55
N ALA A 41 13.93 3.34 16.82
CA ALA A 41 14.40 3.62 18.18
C ALA A 41 14.11 5.07 18.60
N ASN A 42 14.04 5.98 17.63
CA ASN A 42 13.75 7.39 17.84
C ASN A 42 13.03 7.95 16.59
N ALA A 43 11.76 8.33 16.76
CA ALA A 43 10.93 8.85 15.67
C ALA A 43 11.56 10.08 15.00
N THR A 44 12.16 10.99 15.76
CA THR A 44 12.80 12.21 15.24
C THR A 44 14.00 11.88 14.36
N LEU A 45 14.86 10.95 14.76
CA LEU A 45 16.01 10.54 13.95
C LEU A 45 15.57 9.84 12.66
N VAL A 46 14.53 9.00 12.74
CA VAL A 46 13.94 8.37 11.56
C VAL A 46 13.39 9.44 10.62
N TYR A 47 12.62 10.40 11.14
CA TYR A 47 12.03 11.47 10.35
C TYR A 47 13.09 12.38 9.71
N GLN A 48 14.17 12.72 10.44
CA GLN A 48 15.33 13.41 9.88
C GLN A 48 16.01 12.60 8.77
N THR A 49 16.17 11.29 8.96
CA THR A 49 16.73 10.40 7.92
C THR A 49 15.84 10.37 6.69
N LEU A 50 14.53 10.32 6.88
CA LEU A 50 13.54 10.34 5.81
C LEU A 50 13.58 11.64 5.00
N SER A 51 14.10 12.75 5.55
CA SER A 51 14.33 13.98 4.77
C SER A 51 15.27 13.79 3.57
N LEU A 52 16.06 12.72 3.54
CA LEU A 52 16.90 12.34 2.40
C LEU A 52 16.17 11.47 1.35
N TYR A 53 14.85 11.32 1.49
CA TYR A 53 14.02 10.53 0.60
C TYR A 53 12.90 11.39 0.02
N GLU A 54 12.48 11.05 -1.19
CA GLU A 54 11.36 11.69 -1.86
C GLU A 54 10.31 10.66 -2.28
N SER A 55 9.05 11.10 -2.27
CA SER A 55 7.92 10.33 -2.75
C SER A 55 8.06 10.02 -4.22
N LYS A 56 7.96 8.74 -4.58
CA LYS A 56 7.76 8.29 -5.96
C LYS A 56 6.28 8.06 -6.27
N THR A 57 5.45 8.07 -5.24
CA THR A 57 4.01 7.97 -5.33
C THR A 57 3.38 9.23 -5.91
N GLN A 58 2.85 9.11 -7.13
CA GLN A 58 2.17 10.22 -7.79
C GLN A 58 0.85 10.56 -7.07
N ASN A 59 0.05 9.52 -6.78
CA ASN A 59 -1.21 9.63 -6.07
C ASN A 59 -1.15 8.80 -4.79
N LEU A 60 -1.31 9.44 -3.64
CA LEU A 60 -1.29 8.73 -2.36
C LEU A 60 -2.41 7.70 -2.29
N PHE A 61 -2.03 6.45 -2.07
CA PHE A 61 -2.99 5.41 -1.74
C PHE A 61 -3.55 5.71 -0.35
N THR A 62 -4.88 5.75 -0.26
CA THR A 62 -5.62 6.09 0.95
C THR A 62 -6.53 4.93 1.30
N PHE A 63 -6.56 4.57 2.58
CA PHE A 63 -7.30 3.41 3.10
C PHE A 63 -8.09 3.83 4.34
N ASP A 64 -9.35 3.40 4.42
CA ASP A 64 -10.11 3.49 5.66
C ASP A 64 -9.58 2.43 6.63
N MET A 65 -9.22 2.89 7.81
CA MET A 65 -8.70 2.06 8.87
C MET A 65 -9.81 1.28 9.60
N LYS A 66 -11.10 1.55 9.38
CA LYS A 66 -12.20 0.72 9.91
C LYS A 66 -12.33 -0.61 9.19
N ASP A 67 -11.97 -0.62 7.92
CA ASP A 67 -12.01 -1.83 7.14
C ASP A 67 -10.80 -2.75 7.49
N ARG A 68 -9.89 -2.30 8.39
CA ARG A 68 -8.78 -3.07 8.95
C ARG A 68 -9.28 -4.44 9.46
N PRO A 69 -8.83 -5.54 8.88
CA PRO A 69 -9.06 -6.86 9.44
C PRO A 69 -8.32 -7.02 10.77
N GLU A 70 -8.95 -7.70 11.73
CA GLU A 70 -8.36 -7.97 13.03
C GLU A 70 -6.95 -8.58 12.88
N GLY A 71 -5.96 -7.89 13.46
CA GLY A 71 -4.59 -8.39 13.58
C GLY A 71 -3.59 -7.94 12.52
N TYR A 72 -3.88 -6.93 11.66
CA TYR A 72 -2.97 -6.48 10.58
C TYR A 72 -2.60 -7.62 9.62
N ARG A 73 -3.47 -8.63 9.52
CA ARG A 73 -3.24 -9.94 8.91
C ARG A 73 -4.08 -10.23 7.68
N SER A 74 -4.99 -9.34 7.24
CA SER A 74 -5.36 -9.39 5.82
C SER A 74 -4.37 -8.54 5.04
N LEU A 75 -3.88 -9.17 4.01
CA LEU A 75 -2.49 -9.05 3.61
C LEU A 75 -2.35 -8.29 2.29
N THR A 76 -3.46 -7.74 1.76
CA THR A 76 -3.51 -7.07 0.47
C THR A 76 -3.69 -5.55 0.56
N TRP A 77 -4.01 -5.03 1.73
CA TRP A 77 -4.43 -3.64 1.90
C TRP A 77 -3.29 -2.67 1.64
N PHE A 78 -2.07 -3.13 1.89
CA PHE A 78 -0.84 -2.41 1.59
C PHE A 78 -0.27 -2.76 0.21
N ASN A 79 -0.83 -3.74 -0.51
CA ASN A 79 -0.31 -4.19 -1.80
C ASN A 79 -0.20 -3.07 -2.82
N PRO A 80 -1.13 -2.09 -2.92
CA PRO A 80 -0.94 -0.98 -3.85
C PRO A 80 0.39 -0.24 -3.61
N CYS A 81 0.73 0.02 -2.35
CA CYS A 81 2.00 0.66 -2.00
C CYS A 81 3.22 -0.26 -2.21
N TYR A 82 3.09 -1.56 -1.98
CA TYR A 82 4.16 -2.52 -2.26
C TYR A 82 4.40 -2.70 -3.76
N LYS A 83 3.35 -2.72 -4.57
CA LYS A 83 3.45 -2.77 -6.03
C LYS A 83 4.17 -1.53 -6.55
N GLU A 84 3.82 -0.34 -6.04
CA GLU A 84 4.51 0.89 -6.43
C GLU A 84 5.96 0.92 -5.93
N PHE A 85 6.24 0.39 -4.74
CA PHE A 85 7.60 0.22 -4.25
C PHE A 85 8.47 -0.57 -5.24
N TYR A 86 7.97 -1.70 -5.74
CA TYR A 86 8.68 -2.50 -6.74
C TYR A 86 8.77 -1.78 -8.09
N ALA A 87 7.68 -1.15 -8.54
CA ALA A 87 7.63 -0.46 -9.83
C ALA A 87 8.58 0.75 -9.90
N THR A 88 8.83 1.41 -8.77
CA THR A 88 9.66 2.62 -8.67
C THR A 88 11.07 2.35 -8.15
N ASN A 89 11.40 1.09 -7.85
CA ASN A 89 12.65 0.70 -7.19
C ASN A 89 12.92 1.55 -5.93
N SER A 90 11.90 1.70 -5.10
CA SER A 90 11.95 2.51 -3.88
C SER A 90 12.77 1.84 -2.78
N THR A 91 13.17 2.64 -1.78
CA THR A 91 13.95 2.16 -0.63
C THR A 91 13.07 1.89 0.59
N PHE A 92 12.05 2.71 0.80
CA PHE A 92 11.10 2.54 1.89
C PHE A 92 9.66 2.68 1.40
N VAL A 93 8.73 2.12 2.19
CA VAL A 93 7.32 2.47 2.16
C VAL A 93 7.00 3.21 3.46
N LEU A 94 6.45 4.41 3.34
CA LEU A 94 6.02 5.22 4.48
C LEU A 94 4.51 5.10 4.62
N PHE A 95 4.05 4.94 5.84
CA PHE A 95 2.63 4.92 6.17
C PHE A 95 2.34 6.03 7.17
N TRP A 96 1.30 6.77 6.84
CA TRP A 96 0.86 7.97 7.52
C TRP A 96 -0.55 7.75 8.06
N ILE A 97 -0.85 8.28 9.24
CA ILE A 97 -2.15 8.15 9.90
C ILE A 97 -2.80 9.51 10.12
N PHE A 98 -4.09 9.59 9.84
CA PHE A 98 -4.90 10.82 9.91
C PHE A 98 -6.24 10.55 10.57
N ASP A 99 -6.95 11.65 10.86
CA ASP A 99 -8.35 11.67 11.26
C ASP A 99 -8.65 10.77 12.48
N ASN A 100 -7.83 10.89 13.53
CA ASN A 100 -7.91 10.07 14.75
C ASN A 100 -7.86 8.56 14.43
N ASP A 101 -6.82 8.14 13.70
CA ASP A 101 -6.57 6.75 13.34
C ASP A 101 -7.61 6.10 12.41
N GLN A 102 -8.38 6.92 11.69
CA GLN A 102 -9.39 6.46 10.73
C GLN A 102 -8.88 6.38 9.30
N VAL A 103 -7.84 7.12 8.94
CA VAL A 103 -7.33 7.14 7.57
C VAL A 103 -5.85 6.82 7.56
N CYS A 104 -5.45 5.82 6.77
CA CYS A 104 -4.05 5.57 6.48
C CYS A 104 -3.74 5.99 5.05
N LYS A 105 -2.62 6.68 4.86
CA LYS A 105 -2.05 6.93 3.53
C LYS A 105 -0.68 6.28 3.43
N CYS A 106 -0.30 5.74 2.28
CA CYS A 106 1.08 5.32 2.08
C CYS A 106 1.70 5.79 0.78
N GLU A 107 3.03 5.85 0.81
CA GLU A 107 3.86 6.21 -0.34
C GLU A 107 5.15 5.39 -0.35
N ALA A 108 5.61 5.07 -1.55
CA ALA A 108 6.93 4.53 -1.80
C ALA A 108 7.92 5.68 -1.98
N VAL A 109 9.08 5.59 -1.33
CA VAL A 109 10.09 6.66 -1.35
C VAL A 109 11.46 6.14 -1.77
N SER A 110 12.17 6.93 -2.57
CA SER A 110 13.57 6.67 -2.95
C SER A 110 14.48 7.75 -2.41
N ARG A 111 15.76 7.41 -2.26
CA ARG A 111 16.77 8.37 -1.84
C ARG A 111 16.89 9.52 -2.86
N ARG A 112 16.97 10.75 -2.35
CA ARG A 112 17.37 11.94 -3.10
C ARG A 112 18.77 12.41 -2.66
N LEU A 113 19.37 13.30 -3.45
CA LEU A 113 20.73 13.79 -3.22
C LEU A 113 20.83 14.74 -2.02
N GLU A 114 19.79 15.56 -1.81
CA GLU A 114 19.77 16.60 -0.78
C GLU A 114 18.61 16.40 0.18
N ALA A 115 18.76 16.88 1.41
CA ALA A 115 17.66 16.89 2.36
C ALA A 115 16.58 17.89 1.91
N GLY A 116 15.33 17.61 2.24
CA GLY A 116 14.23 18.51 1.94
C GLY A 116 12.98 18.20 2.76
N PRO A 117 11.85 18.83 2.45
CA PRO A 117 10.62 18.60 3.19
C PRO A 117 10.11 17.18 2.97
N LEU A 118 9.48 16.64 4.01
CA LEU A 118 8.62 15.47 3.93
C LEU A 118 7.18 15.91 3.64
N ARG A 119 6.38 14.99 3.09
CA ARG A 119 5.01 15.29 2.67
C ARG A 119 4.09 15.63 3.85
N PHE A 120 4.30 14.97 4.98
CA PHE A 120 3.47 15.08 6.18
C PHE A 120 4.34 15.22 7.41
N PRO A 121 3.84 15.86 8.47
CA PRO A 121 4.59 16.09 9.69
C PRO A 121 4.78 14.78 10.48
N ILE A 122 5.72 14.81 11.44
CA ILE A 122 6.18 13.62 12.15
C ILE A 122 5.08 12.93 12.95
N GLU A 123 4.13 13.69 13.48
CA GLU A 123 2.97 13.19 14.24
C GLU A 123 2.06 12.27 13.43
N ASN A 124 2.09 12.39 12.09
CA ASN A 124 1.33 11.49 11.22
C ASN A 124 2.13 10.23 10.85
N LEU A 125 3.44 10.14 11.13
CA LEU A 125 4.25 8.99 10.75
C LEU A 125 3.91 7.78 11.62
N MET A 126 3.23 6.80 11.04
CA MET A 126 2.82 5.57 11.74
C MET A 126 3.91 4.50 11.69
N ARG A 127 4.45 4.23 10.51
CA ARG A 127 5.45 3.15 10.30
C ARG A 127 6.23 3.40 9.03
N VAL A 128 7.46 2.88 9.04
CA VAL A 128 8.36 2.83 7.89
C VAL A 128 8.66 1.38 7.61
N GLU A 129 8.61 0.98 6.35
CA GLU A 129 8.88 -0.40 5.96
C GLU A 129 9.90 -0.48 4.85
N ARG A 130 10.60 -1.61 4.79
CA ARG A 130 11.56 -1.96 3.75
C ARG A 130 11.46 -3.45 3.45
N LEU A 131 12.08 -3.87 2.36
CA LEU A 131 12.30 -5.28 2.09
C LEU A 131 13.04 -5.94 3.25
N GLY A 132 12.55 -7.10 3.65
CA GLY A 132 13.16 -7.91 4.70
C GLY A 132 12.19 -8.92 5.27
N VAL A 133 12.74 -9.93 5.93
CA VAL A 133 11.94 -11.00 6.53
C VAL A 133 11.24 -10.45 7.77
N ARG A 134 9.90 -10.45 7.76
CA ARG A 134 9.11 -10.14 8.95
C ARG A 134 9.27 -11.24 9.98
N CYS A 135 9.53 -10.89 11.24
CA CYS A 135 9.57 -11.88 12.31
C CYS A 135 8.21 -12.61 12.38
N PRO A 136 8.19 -13.96 12.38
CA PRO A 136 6.95 -14.71 12.56
C PRO A 136 6.35 -14.37 13.92
N ALA A 137 5.03 -14.22 13.98
CA ALA A 137 4.29 -13.76 15.17
C ALA A 137 4.44 -14.67 16.43
N ASN A 138 5.12 -15.81 16.31
CA ASN A 138 5.12 -16.89 17.31
C ASN A 138 6.45 -17.08 18.04
N THR A 139 7.47 -16.23 17.87
CA THR A 139 8.76 -16.41 18.56
C THR A 139 8.87 -15.70 19.92
N ALA A 140 7.80 -15.06 20.41
CA ALA A 140 7.79 -14.40 21.73
C ALA A 140 7.30 -15.29 22.89
N LYS A 141 7.34 -16.62 22.77
CA LYS A 141 7.07 -17.55 23.87
C LYS A 141 7.98 -18.79 23.82
N THR A 142 9.24 -18.63 24.19
CA THR A 142 10.00 -19.68 24.93
C THR A 142 11.38 -19.14 25.32
N SER A 143 11.45 -18.58 26.52
CA SER A 143 12.66 -18.67 27.34
C SER A 143 12.16 -19.11 28.72
N GLY A 144 12.27 -20.41 28.95
CA GLY A 144 12.12 -21.01 30.28
C GLY A 144 13.35 -20.76 31.14
#